data_AF-A0A1F7G7T1-F1
#
_entry.id   AF-A0A1F7G7T1-F1
#
_cell.length_a   1.000
_cell.length_b   1.000
_cell.length_c   1.000
_cell.angle_alpha   90.00
_cell.angle_beta   90.00
_cell.angle_gamma   90.00
#
_symmetry.space_group_name_H-M   'P 1'
#
loop_
_entity.id
_entity.type
_entity.pdbx_description
1 polymer ?
#
loop_
_entity_poly.entity_id
_entity_poly.type
_entity_poly.pdbx_seq_one_letter_code
_entity_poly.pdbx_strand_id
1 'polypeptide(L)'
;MTDKDKSKSDDFFRLLEKEQQIENPFAADEILFRDQAGNLKVLKAGEILDFEKGKPPVMFEPASFQPPAKDHLTNRQAVKLKPRPAGLKIGLSAERLAKVAKPLNIDKEIDLIIKRSGVNLSDPEDWRRFKNIISSRLKEVRDQIQVREMLLSSPLVGGMGFDALSADWVLAVINQEFERFTGDLLNEVSSEPFSELRAEAKEILEQPLPAPKFERKEKPEPAVKISPAEKPEPVEFSEARPVFRPIIQPASQTSTAFAKPRIEDVKFRPKLTGPIEEIRSMILIDFRRLAPSPALAIEKILAKIDLLEEESFAKKTQAIKAWKENEINQLYLKLGNQSMEEKKSVSQIITERQALKQPTLTKEEVEAIIELNQRLRY
;
A
#
# COMPACT_ATOMS: atom_id res chain seq x y z
N MET A 1 -18.18 -47.30 -6.02
CA MET A 1 -18.63 -47.29 -4.62
C MET A 1 -17.91 -46.16 -3.91
N THR A 2 -18.70 -45.17 -3.50
CA THR A 2 -18.43 -44.12 -2.49
C THR A 2 -17.27 -43.14 -2.70
N ASP A 3 -17.59 -42.06 -3.43
CA ASP A 3 -17.08 -40.72 -3.18
C ASP A 3 -17.50 -40.24 -1.77
N LYS A 4 -16.50 -39.88 -0.96
CA LYS A 4 -16.67 -39.06 0.23
C LYS A 4 -15.49 -38.09 0.26
N ASP A 5 -15.70 -36.91 -0.29
CA ASP A 5 -15.05 -35.72 0.24
C ASP A 5 -16.07 -34.58 0.21
N LYS A 6 -16.71 -34.40 1.37
CA LYS A 6 -17.68 -33.34 1.64
C LYS A 6 -16.95 -32.02 1.80
N SER A 7 -17.26 -31.10 0.89
CA SER A 7 -17.05 -29.66 0.97
C SER A 7 -17.41 -29.11 2.34
N LYS A 8 -16.40 -28.80 3.17
CA LYS A 8 -16.56 -28.00 4.40
C LYS A 8 -16.38 -26.50 4.16
N SER A 9 -16.10 -26.08 2.93
CA SER A 9 -15.87 -24.68 2.55
C SER A 9 -17.11 -23.97 1.98
N ASP A 10 -18.13 -24.73 1.57
CA ASP A 10 -19.37 -24.18 0.96
C ASP A 10 -20.40 -23.74 2.00
N ASP A 11 -20.16 -24.01 3.29
CA ASP A 11 -21.06 -23.60 4.37
C ASP A 11 -20.94 -22.10 4.70
N PHE A 12 -19.87 -21.41 4.28
CA PHE A 12 -19.67 -19.99 4.62
C PHE A 12 -20.60 -19.06 3.82
N PHE A 13 -20.76 -19.29 2.52
CA PHE A 13 -21.68 -18.49 1.69
C PHE A 13 -23.15 -18.82 1.96
N ARG A 14 -23.45 -20.06 2.37
CA ARG A 14 -24.76 -20.41 2.92
C ARG A 14 -25.04 -19.79 4.28
N LEU A 15 -24.01 -19.55 5.10
CA LEU A 15 -24.15 -18.78 6.34
C LEU A 15 -24.45 -17.30 6.05
N LEU A 16 -23.83 -16.72 5.02
CA LEU A 16 -24.13 -15.36 4.58
C LEU A 16 -25.53 -15.23 3.95
N GLU A 17 -26.04 -16.27 3.30
CA GLU A 17 -27.43 -16.33 2.80
C GLU A 17 -28.46 -16.55 3.91
N LYS A 18 -28.06 -17.07 5.09
CA LYS A 18 -28.97 -17.40 6.20
C LYS A 18 -29.07 -16.37 7.31
N GLU A 19 -28.22 -15.35 7.34
CA GLU A 19 -28.34 -14.25 8.29
C GLU A 19 -28.27 -12.91 7.56
N GLN A 20 -29.43 -12.48 7.06
CA GLN A 20 -30.09 -11.22 7.40
C GLN A 20 -31.18 -10.95 6.35
N GLN A 21 -32.31 -11.66 6.48
CA GLN A 21 -33.55 -10.92 6.37
C GLN A 21 -33.45 -9.84 7.44
N ILE A 22 -33.27 -8.60 7.02
CA ILE A 22 -33.53 -7.45 7.87
C ILE A 22 -35.04 -7.49 8.10
N GLU A 23 -35.48 -8.31 9.06
CA GLU A 23 -36.74 -8.08 9.71
C GLU A 23 -36.62 -6.69 10.32
N ASN A 24 -37.54 -5.83 9.92
CA ASN A 24 -37.67 -4.50 10.48
C ASN A 24 -37.69 -4.64 12.02
N PRO A 25 -36.69 -4.15 12.76
CA PRO A 25 -36.61 -4.36 14.21
C PRO A 25 -37.72 -3.63 14.96
N PHE A 26 -38.52 -2.84 14.24
CA PHE A 26 -39.74 -2.21 14.72
C PHE A 26 -40.92 -3.08 14.29
N ALA A 27 -41.53 -3.80 15.24
CA ALA A 27 -42.90 -4.24 15.07
C ALA A 27 -43.73 -2.99 14.72
N ALA A 28 -44.67 -3.10 13.78
CA ALA A 28 -45.35 -1.97 13.13
C ALA A 28 -46.08 -0.98 14.08
N ASP A 29 -46.15 -1.28 15.37
CA ASP A 29 -46.88 -0.54 16.41
C ASP A 29 -46.01 -0.09 17.61
N GLU A 30 -44.68 -0.02 17.46
CA GLU A 30 -43.77 0.45 18.52
C GLU A 30 -43.27 1.89 18.24
N ILE A 31 -43.62 2.84 19.12
CA ILE A 31 -43.15 4.23 19.05
C ILE A 31 -42.27 4.53 20.27
N LEU A 32 -41.01 4.85 20.04
CA LEU A 32 -40.10 5.39 21.06
C LEU A 32 -40.25 6.91 21.15
N PHE A 33 -40.45 7.43 22.36
CA PHE A 33 -40.51 8.88 22.60
C PHE A 33 -39.85 9.24 23.93
N ARG A 34 -39.48 10.50 24.11
CA ARG A 34 -38.98 11.03 25.39
C ARG A 34 -40.09 11.79 26.11
N ASP A 35 -40.23 11.56 27.41
CA ASP A 35 -41.13 12.36 28.24
C ASP A 35 -40.55 13.75 28.56
N GLN A 36 -41.32 14.61 29.23
CA GLN A 36 -40.89 15.96 29.61
C GLN A 36 -39.70 15.97 30.60
N ALA A 37 -39.42 14.84 31.25
CA ALA A 37 -38.26 14.65 32.12
C ALA A 37 -37.03 14.09 31.38
N GLY A 38 -37.14 13.83 30.07
CA GLY A 38 -36.07 13.32 29.22
C GLY A 38 -35.91 11.81 29.22
N ASN A 39 -36.80 11.06 29.89
CA ASN A 39 -36.71 9.59 29.97
C ASN A 39 -37.28 8.94 28.70
N LEU A 40 -36.61 7.88 28.22
CA LEU A 40 -37.08 7.11 27.07
C LEU A 40 -38.27 6.21 27.47
N LYS A 41 -39.37 6.34 26.73
CA LYS A 41 -40.57 5.51 26.87
C LYS A 41 -40.90 4.84 25.54
N VAL A 42 -41.52 3.67 25.62
CA VAL A 42 -42.01 2.90 24.47
C VAL A 42 -43.53 2.83 24.54
N LEU A 43 -44.20 3.28 23.49
CA LEU A 43 -45.63 3.02 23.29
C LEU A 43 -45.77 1.73 22.49
N LYS A 44 -46.40 0.71 23.06
CA LYS A 44 -46.69 -0.57 22.39
C LYS A 44 -48.14 -0.97 22.64
N ALA A 45 -48.90 -1.18 21.58
CA ALA A 45 -50.32 -1.59 21.65
C ALA A 45 -51.22 -0.70 22.55
N GLY A 46 -50.92 0.61 22.63
CA GLY A 46 -51.68 1.58 23.43
C GLY A 46 -51.21 1.73 24.88
N GLU A 47 -50.21 0.97 25.33
CA GLU A 47 -49.62 1.08 26.66
C GLU A 47 -48.23 1.73 26.61
N ILE A 48 -47.95 2.62 27.57
CA ILE A 48 -46.66 3.31 27.70
C ILE A 48 -45.81 2.56 28.72
N LEU A 49 -44.67 2.01 28.28
CA LEU A 49 -43.71 1.28 29.10
C LEU A 49 -42.40 2.06 29.25
N ASP A 50 -41.79 2.03 30.44
CA ASP A 50 -40.46 2.60 30.67
C ASP A 50 -39.38 1.67 30.10
N PHE A 51 -38.47 2.21 29.27
CA PHE A 51 -37.49 1.42 28.53
C PHE A 51 -36.47 0.68 29.41
N GLU A 52 -36.24 1.13 30.65
CA GLU A 52 -35.16 0.61 31.51
C GLU A 52 -35.53 -0.58 32.42
N LYS A 53 -36.79 -1.02 32.50
CA LYS A 53 -37.21 -2.09 33.44
C LYS A 53 -37.42 -3.47 32.79
N GLY A 54 -36.47 -3.88 31.94
CA GLY A 54 -36.54 -5.13 31.18
C GLY A 54 -35.31 -6.04 31.22
N LYS A 55 -34.38 -5.87 32.17
CA LYS A 55 -33.25 -6.82 32.37
C LYS A 55 -33.11 -7.22 33.84
N PRO A 56 -33.20 -8.52 34.19
CA PRO A 56 -32.76 -8.97 35.51
C PRO A 56 -31.24 -8.75 35.66
N PRO A 57 -30.74 -8.39 36.85
CA PRO A 57 -29.32 -8.14 37.07
C PRO A 57 -28.53 -9.44 36.93
N VAL A 58 -27.59 -9.48 35.98
CA VAL A 58 -26.57 -10.52 35.89
C VAL A 58 -25.56 -10.27 37.01
N MET A 59 -25.62 -11.09 38.05
CA MET A 59 -24.55 -11.18 39.05
C MET A 59 -23.29 -11.72 38.36
N PHE A 60 -22.22 -10.94 38.36
CA PHE A 60 -20.88 -11.45 38.03
C PHE A 60 -20.26 -12.01 39.30
N GLU A 61 -20.08 -13.33 39.36
CA GLU A 61 -19.12 -13.94 40.29
C GLU A 61 -17.69 -13.64 39.84
N PRO A 62 -16.78 -13.22 40.75
CA PRO A 62 -15.38 -13.02 40.41
C PRO A 62 -14.68 -14.38 40.29
N ALA A 63 -14.43 -14.82 39.07
CA ALA A 63 -13.57 -15.98 38.81
C ALA A 63 -12.14 -15.67 39.31
N SER A 64 -11.66 -16.52 40.22
CA SER A 64 -10.32 -16.48 40.78
C SER A 64 -9.27 -16.82 39.72
N PHE A 65 -8.32 -15.92 39.54
CA PHE A 65 -7.16 -16.12 38.68
C PHE A 65 -6.14 -17.01 39.43
N GLN A 66 -5.97 -18.26 39.02
CA GLN A 66 -4.83 -19.09 39.45
C GLN A 66 -3.71 -19.00 38.41
N PRO A 67 -2.49 -18.60 38.79
CA PRO A 67 -1.34 -18.67 37.89
C PRO A 67 -0.84 -20.12 37.79
N PRO A 68 -0.57 -20.66 36.58
CA PRO A 68 0.03 -21.97 36.47
C PRO A 68 1.50 -21.95 36.92
N ALA A 69 1.84 -23.00 37.64
CA ALA A 69 3.10 -23.22 38.34
C ALA A 69 4.32 -23.35 37.43
N LYS A 70 5.47 -22.99 38.02
CA LYS A 70 6.81 -23.29 37.54
C LYS A 70 7.08 -24.78 37.74
N ASP A 71 7.51 -25.47 36.69
CA ASP A 71 8.75 -26.27 36.65
C ASP A 71 8.73 -27.24 35.46
N HIS A 72 9.75 -27.13 34.61
CA HIS A 72 10.65 -28.22 34.21
C HIS A 72 11.61 -27.69 33.13
N LEU A 73 12.86 -27.45 33.53
CA LEU A 73 14.03 -27.46 32.63
C LEU A 73 14.13 -28.87 32.02
N THR A 74 14.49 -29.06 30.75
CA THR A 74 15.90 -29.17 30.32
C THR A 74 15.94 -29.55 28.83
N ASN A 75 17.08 -29.23 28.20
CA ASN A 75 17.57 -29.72 26.91
C ASN A 75 17.39 -28.77 25.70
N ARG A 76 18.21 -27.72 25.67
CA ARG A 76 18.69 -27.11 24.41
C ARG A 76 20.21 -27.28 24.36
N GLN A 77 20.66 -28.16 23.47
CA GLN A 77 22.05 -28.27 23.08
C GLN A 77 22.50 -26.95 22.44
N ALA A 78 23.61 -26.42 22.95
CA ALA A 78 24.26 -25.22 22.46
C ALA A 78 24.91 -25.47 21.10
N VAL A 79 24.34 -24.90 20.04
CA VAL A 79 25.04 -24.72 18.76
C VAL A 79 25.92 -23.48 18.90
N LYS A 80 27.24 -23.69 18.99
CA LYS A 80 28.26 -22.63 18.93
C LYS A 80 28.22 -21.93 17.58
N LEU A 81 27.65 -20.74 17.51
CA LEU A 81 27.82 -19.81 16.39
C LEU A 81 29.10 -18.99 16.60
N LYS A 82 30.00 -19.03 15.61
CA LYS A 82 31.25 -18.26 15.57
C LYS A 82 30.94 -16.75 15.51
N PRO A 83 31.75 -15.89 16.15
CA PRO A 83 31.58 -14.44 16.05
C PRO A 83 31.88 -13.93 14.63
N ARG A 84 30.96 -13.15 14.08
CA ARG A 84 31.11 -12.44 12.80
C ARG A 84 32.08 -11.26 12.99
N PRO A 85 33.02 -11.02 12.06
CA PRO A 85 34.03 -9.97 12.22
C PRO A 85 33.40 -8.58 12.26
N ALA A 86 33.87 -7.79 13.22
CA ALA A 86 33.61 -6.36 13.34
C ALA A 86 34.28 -5.60 12.18
N GLY A 87 33.53 -4.72 11.52
CA GLY A 87 34.09 -3.80 10.54
C GLY A 87 33.07 -3.30 9.52
N LEU A 88 32.22 -2.35 9.91
CA LEU A 88 31.84 -1.21 9.07
C LEU A 88 31.26 -0.13 10.00
N LYS A 89 32.12 0.80 10.45
CA LYS A 89 31.68 2.01 11.14
C LYS A 89 31.10 2.95 10.07
N ILE A 90 29.79 2.96 9.90
CA ILE A 90 29.12 4.07 9.21
C ILE A 90 29.08 5.22 10.21
N GLY A 91 30.08 6.10 10.13
CA GLY A 91 30.14 7.32 10.92
C GLY A 91 29.16 8.35 10.38
N LEU A 92 27.89 8.29 10.80
CA LEU A 92 27.05 9.48 10.87
C LEU A 92 27.29 10.09 12.25
N SER A 93 28.20 11.07 12.32
CA SER A 93 28.47 11.78 13.58
C SER A 93 27.19 12.46 14.07
N ALA A 94 26.94 12.40 15.39
CA ALA A 94 25.80 13.04 16.04
C ALA A 94 25.69 14.56 15.74
N GLU A 95 26.81 15.18 15.36
CA GLU A 95 26.89 16.58 14.91
C GLU A 95 26.22 16.83 13.55
N ARG A 96 26.14 15.84 12.66
CA ARG A 96 25.43 15.96 11.36
C ARG A 96 23.91 15.97 11.52
N LEU A 97 23.37 15.25 12.52
CA LEU A 97 21.95 15.30 12.86
C LEU A 97 21.55 16.62 13.53
N ALA A 98 22.49 17.29 14.21
CA ALA A 98 22.24 18.56 14.89
C ALA A 98 22.20 19.79 13.97
N LYS A 99 22.78 19.72 12.75
CA LYS A 99 22.87 20.86 11.83
C LYS A 99 21.67 21.04 10.87
N VAL A 100 20.79 20.04 10.75
CA VAL A 100 19.63 20.08 9.84
C VAL A 100 18.37 20.67 10.50
N ALA A 101 18.32 20.75 11.83
CA ALA A 101 17.18 21.32 12.53
C ALA A 101 17.37 22.82 12.78
N LYS A 102 17.11 23.67 11.77
CA LYS A 102 16.58 25.00 12.10
C LYS A 102 15.28 24.75 12.87
N PRO A 103 15.08 25.32 14.08
CA PRO A 103 13.86 25.09 14.84
C PRO A 103 12.69 25.67 14.04
N LEU A 104 11.84 24.80 13.50
CA LEU A 104 10.57 25.19 12.91
C LEU A 104 9.80 25.99 13.95
N ASN A 105 9.43 27.22 13.62
CA ASN A 105 8.69 28.11 14.51
C ASN A 105 7.22 27.68 14.61
N ILE A 106 7.00 26.44 15.07
CA ILE A 106 5.69 25.82 15.27
C ILE A 106 4.80 26.72 16.13
N ASP A 107 5.40 27.39 17.12
CA ASP A 107 4.70 28.31 18.01
C ASP A 107 4.07 29.51 17.29
N LYS A 108 4.71 30.06 16.25
CA LYS A 108 4.17 31.21 15.50
C LYS A 108 2.97 30.83 14.64
N GLU A 109 3.00 29.65 14.05
CA GLU A 109 1.89 29.13 13.24
C GLU A 109 0.65 28.81 14.09
N ILE A 110 0.86 28.30 15.30
CA ILE A 110 -0.23 28.08 16.25
C ILE A 110 -0.93 29.40 16.60
N ASP A 111 -0.18 30.47 16.84
CA ASP A 111 -0.75 31.79 17.14
C ASP A 111 -1.55 32.36 15.95
N LEU A 112 -1.12 32.08 14.71
CA LEU A 112 -1.85 32.47 13.50
C LEU A 112 -3.15 31.68 13.34
N ILE A 113 -3.12 30.37 13.58
CA ILE A 113 -4.30 29.50 13.52
C ILE A 113 -5.34 29.96 14.54
N ILE A 114 -4.92 30.38 15.74
CA ILE A 114 -5.81 30.89 16.79
C ILE A 114 -6.45 32.22 16.39
N LYS A 115 -5.66 33.15 15.83
CA LYS A 115 -6.20 34.43 15.35
C LYS A 115 -7.20 34.24 14.20
N ARG A 116 -6.97 33.25 13.35
CA ARG A 116 -7.78 32.98 12.15
C ARG A 116 -9.02 32.13 12.44
N SER A 117 -8.94 31.23 13.42
CA SER A 117 -10.07 30.40 13.84
C SER A 117 -11.11 31.16 14.64
N GLY A 118 -10.74 32.32 15.23
CA GLY A 118 -11.68 33.17 15.98
C GLY A 118 -12.21 32.52 17.26
N VAL A 119 -11.57 31.44 17.73
CA VAL A 119 -11.99 30.69 18.90
C VAL A 119 -11.64 31.48 20.16
N ASN A 120 -12.62 31.66 21.05
CA ASN A 120 -12.41 32.31 22.33
C ASN A 120 -11.85 31.32 23.36
N LEU A 121 -10.52 31.22 23.44
CA LEU A 121 -9.83 30.42 24.45
C LEU A 121 -9.63 31.29 25.70
N SER A 122 -10.63 31.31 26.59
CA SER A 122 -10.58 32.13 27.81
C SER A 122 -9.75 31.52 28.94
N ASP A 123 -9.57 30.19 28.97
CA ASP A 123 -8.80 29.47 29.99
C ASP A 123 -7.36 29.17 29.50
N PRO A 124 -6.32 29.48 30.30
CA PRO A 124 -4.94 29.02 30.05
C PRO A 124 -4.78 27.51 29.81
N GLU A 125 -5.63 26.67 30.39
CA GLU A 125 -5.62 25.22 30.13
C GLU A 125 -6.11 24.87 28.72
N ASP A 126 -7.19 25.50 28.26
CA ASP A 126 -7.75 25.30 26.93
C ASP A 126 -6.75 25.73 25.86
N TRP A 127 -6.02 26.81 26.12
CA TRP A 127 -4.90 27.23 25.28
C TRP A 127 -3.84 26.13 25.11
N ARG A 128 -3.40 25.54 26.22
CA ARG A 128 -2.36 24.51 26.22
C ARG A 128 -2.85 23.23 25.50
N ARG A 129 -4.11 22.86 25.71
CA ARG A 129 -4.73 21.69 25.06
C ARG A 129 -4.85 21.92 23.56
N PHE A 130 -5.37 23.07 23.14
CA PHE A 130 -5.49 23.46 21.74
C PHE A 130 -4.13 23.47 21.04
N LYS A 131 -3.13 24.08 21.68
CA LYS A 131 -1.73 24.08 21.23
C LYS A 131 -1.18 22.66 21.01
N ASN A 132 -1.46 21.74 21.93
CA ASN A 132 -1.00 20.35 21.81
C ASN A 132 -1.71 19.59 20.69
N ILE A 133 -3.00 19.85 20.46
CA ILE A 133 -3.76 19.26 19.37
C ILE A 133 -3.19 19.71 18.03
N ILE A 134 -3.01 21.02 17.86
CA ILE A 134 -2.43 21.61 16.64
C ILE A 134 -0.98 21.16 16.44
N SER A 135 -0.14 21.25 17.47
CA SER A 135 1.26 20.84 17.37
C SER A 135 1.38 19.37 16.96
N SER A 136 0.49 18.51 17.42
CA SER A 136 0.48 17.10 17.02
C SER A 136 0.03 16.89 15.58
N ARG A 137 -0.86 17.74 15.06
CA ARG A 137 -1.26 17.72 13.65
C ARG A 137 -0.16 18.23 12.73
N LEU A 138 0.48 19.35 13.09
CA LEU A 138 1.59 19.94 12.34
C LEU A 138 2.84 19.04 12.34
N LYS A 139 3.02 18.21 13.37
CA LYS A 139 4.08 17.18 13.44
C LYS A 139 3.70 15.85 12.77
N GLU A 140 2.54 15.79 12.10
CA GLU A 140 1.99 14.57 11.47
C GLU A 140 1.79 13.37 12.42
N VAL A 141 1.78 13.59 13.74
CA VAL A 141 1.55 12.53 14.74
C VAL A 141 0.08 12.16 14.83
N ARG A 142 -0.84 13.06 14.46
CA ARG A 142 -2.30 12.84 14.49
C ARG A 142 -2.95 13.16 13.15
N ASP A 143 -3.93 12.33 12.77
CA ASP A 143 -4.72 12.51 11.55
C ASP A 143 -5.92 13.46 11.74
N GLN A 144 -6.50 13.97 10.65
CA GLN A 144 -7.63 14.89 10.65
C GLN A 144 -8.84 14.36 11.43
N ILE A 145 -9.08 13.04 11.38
CA ILE A 145 -10.20 12.40 12.06
C ILE A 145 -10.01 12.46 13.57
N GLN A 146 -8.79 12.13 14.03
CA GLN A 146 -8.43 12.19 15.44
C GLN A 146 -8.43 13.62 15.98
N VAL A 147 -7.95 14.57 15.18
CA VAL A 147 -7.99 16.00 15.53
C VAL A 147 -9.44 16.46 15.67
N ARG A 148 -10.31 16.11 14.71
CA ARG A 148 -11.74 16.41 14.78
C ARG A 148 -12.39 15.83 16.03
N GLU A 149 -12.09 14.57 16.34
CA GLU A 149 -12.60 13.90 17.55
C GLU A 149 -12.14 14.61 18.83
N MET A 150 -10.87 15.04 18.91
CA MET A 150 -10.38 15.83 20.04
C MET A 150 -11.01 17.22 20.14
N LEU A 151 -11.32 17.85 19.00
CA LEU A 151 -12.01 19.13 18.97
C LEU A 151 -13.46 18.99 19.48
N LEU A 152 -14.14 17.90 19.14
CA LEU A 152 -15.52 17.60 19.56
C LEU A 152 -15.63 17.06 20.99
N SER A 153 -14.63 16.31 21.44
CA SER A 153 -14.66 15.62 22.74
C SER A 153 -14.73 16.62 23.89
N SER A 154 -15.43 16.26 24.97
CA SER A 154 -15.60 17.17 26.11
C SER A 154 -14.28 17.51 26.82
N PRO A 155 -14.19 18.67 27.49
CA PRO A 155 -13.02 19.05 28.29
C PRO A 155 -12.67 18.06 29.42
N LEU A 156 -13.65 17.29 29.89
CA LEU A 156 -13.49 16.29 30.95
C LEU A 156 -12.67 15.07 30.48
N VAL A 157 -12.72 14.75 29.18
CA VAL A 157 -12.00 13.61 28.57
C VAL A 157 -10.73 14.09 27.85
N GLY A 158 -10.36 15.37 28.02
CA GLY A 158 -9.17 15.96 27.39
C GLY A 158 -9.38 16.46 25.96
N GLY A 159 -10.62 16.66 25.53
CA GLY A 159 -10.96 17.36 24.29
C GLY A 159 -11.26 18.86 24.49
N MET A 160 -11.74 19.54 23.44
CA MET A 160 -12.04 20.98 23.44
C MET A 160 -13.52 21.33 23.58
N GLY A 161 -14.43 20.38 23.41
CA GLY A 161 -15.87 20.58 23.55
C GLY A 161 -16.49 21.51 22.51
N PHE A 162 -15.88 21.66 21.33
CA PHE A 162 -16.45 22.47 20.24
C PHE A 162 -17.68 21.81 19.63
N ASP A 163 -18.57 22.63 19.10
CA ASP A 163 -19.66 22.15 18.26
C ASP A 163 -19.13 21.64 16.92
N ALA A 164 -19.94 20.85 16.22
CA ALA A 164 -19.54 20.26 14.94
C ALA A 164 -19.10 21.29 13.91
N LEU A 165 -19.76 22.45 13.84
CA LEU A 165 -19.45 23.47 12.84
C LEU A 165 -18.14 24.19 13.17
N SER A 166 -17.91 24.56 14.43
CA SER A 166 -16.64 25.18 14.82
C SER A 166 -15.48 24.20 14.74
N ALA A 167 -15.68 22.92 15.10
CA ALA A 167 -14.65 21.89 14.96
C ALA A 167 -14.23 21.70 13.49
N ASP A 168 -15.21 21.66 12.58
CA ASP A 168 -14.96 21.54 11.13
C ASP A 168 -14.27 22.79 10.57
N TRP A 169 -14.66 23.98 11.02
CA TRP A 169 -14.00 25.23 10.64
C TRP A 169 -12.55 25.29 11.10
N VAL A 170 -12.29 24.95 12.37
CA VAL A 170 -10.95 24.88 12.94
C VAL A 170 -10.09 23.85 12.19
N LEU A 171 -10.66 22.69 11.88
CA LEU A 171 -9.97 21.64 11.13
C LEU A 171 -9.61 22.12 9.72
N ALA A 172 -10.50 22.85 9.04
CA ALA A 172 -10.23 23.42 7.72
C ALA A 172 -9.09 24.45 7.76
N VAL A 173 -9.07 25.33 8.77
CA VAL A 173 -7.97 26.30 8.96
C VAL A 173 -6.65 25.58 9.24
N ILE A 174 -6.66 24.56 10.11
CA ILE A 174 -5.46 23.76 10.40
C ILE A 174 -4.93 23.07 9.15
N ASN A 175 -5.79 22.45 8.34
CA ASN A 175 -5.39 21.78 7.11
C ASN A 175 -4.82 22.77 6.08
N GLN A 176 -5.43 23.96 5.96
CA GLN A 176 -4.93 25.00 5.05
C GLN A 176 -3.52 25.49 5.43
N GLU A 177 -3.26 25.72 6.71
CA GLU A 177 -1.91 26.14 7.16
C GLU A 177 -0.92 24.97 7.13
N PHE A 178 -1.37 23.74 7.39
CA PHE A 178 -0.54 22.56 7.24
C PHE A 178 -0.07 22.36 5.79
N GLU A 179 -0.95 22.49 4.80
CA GLU A 179 -0.57 22.39 3.38
C GLU A 179 0.43 23.47 2.96
N ARG A 180 0.29 24.69 3.48
CA ARG A 180 1.27 25.78 3.27
C ARG A 180 2.62 25.44 3.87
N PHE A 181 2.62 25.03 5.13
CA PHE A 181 3.83 24.65 5.86
C PHE A 181 4.58 23.51 5.18
N THR A 182 3.88 22.44 4.79
CA THR A 182 4.48 21.29 4.09
C THR A 182 4.92 21.65 2.67
N GLY A 183 4.17 22.51 1.96
CA GLY A 183 4.54 23.03 0.65
C GLY A 183 5.82 23.86 0.68
N ASP A 184 5.98 24.73 1.68
CA ASP A 184 7.20 25.52 1.88
C ASP A 184 8.38 24.63 2.28
N LEU A 185 8.15 23.61 3.10
CA LEU A 185 9.17 22.62 3.49
C LEU A 185 9.67 21.81 2.30
N LEU A 186 8.78 21.39 1.40
CA LEU A 186 9.13 20.69 0.16
C LEU A 186 9.93 21.59 -0.79
N ASN A 187 9.62 22.88 -0.86
CA ASN A 187 10.36 23.85 -1.67
C ASN A 187 11.75 24.15 -1.08
N GLU A 188 11.88 24.34 0.23
CA GLU A 188 13.15 24.64 0.91
C GLU A 188 14.10 23.41 0.93
N VAL A 189 13.57 22.21 1.14
CA VAL A 189 14.33 20.94 1.07
C VAL A 189 14.69 20.58 -0.39
N SER A 190 13.95 21.06 -1.39
CA SER A 190 14.32 20.87 -2.79
C SER A 190 15.48 21.77 -3.23
N SER A 191 15.74 22.89 -2.54
CA SER A 191 16.76 23.85 -2.96
C SER A 191 18.17 23.58 -2.45
N GLU A 192 18.38 22.92 -1.30
CA GLU A 192 19.70 22.99 -0.63
C GLU A 192 20.46 21.67 -0.27
N PRO A 193 19.89 20.46 -0.10
CA PRO A 193 20.68 19.37 0.49
C PRO A 193 21.38 18.41 -0.49
N PHE A 194 21.32 18.63 -1.81
CA PHE A 194 21.97 17.75 -2.80
C PHE A 194 23.03 18.41 -3.69
N SER A 195 23.30 19.70 -3.52
CA SER A 195 24.36 20.39 -4.28
C SER A 195 25.75 19.82 -3.95
N GLU A 196 26.02 19.57 -2.66
CA GLU A 196 27.29 19.04 -2.16
C GLU A 196 27.49 17.57 -2.58
N LEU A 197 26.46 16.72 -2.43
CA LEU A 197 26.51 15.31 -2.86
C LEU A 197 26.68 15.16 -4.38
N ARG A 198 26.13 16.11 -5.15
CA ARG A 198 26.27 16.11 -6.61
C ARG A 198 27.65 16.58 -7.06
N ALA A 199 28.30 17.47 -6.30
CA ALA A 199 29.68 17.86 -6.53
C ALA A 199 30.63 16.69 -6.22
N GLU A 200 30.44 16.01 -5.09
CA GLU A 200 31.26 14.86 -4.68
C GLU A 200 31.08 13.67 -5.64
N ALA A 201 29.86 13.37 -6.08
CA ALA A 201 29.61 12.31 -7.06
C ALA A 201 30.24 12.59 -8.43
N LYS A 202 30.35 13.86 -8.83
CA LYS A 202 30.98 14.26 -10.09
C LYS A 202 32.50 14.11 -10.03
N GLU A 203 33.10 14.44 -8.89
CA GLU A 203 34.53 14.27 -8.64
C GLU A 203 34.95 12.79 -8.59
N ILE A 204 34.08 11.91 -8.07
CA ILE A 204 34.32 10.45 -8.08
C ILE A 204 34.21 9.88 -9.51
N LEU A 205 33.31 10.40 -10.34
CA LEU A 205 33.10 9.91 -11.70
C LEU A 205 34.22 10.33 -12.68
N GLU A 206 34.92 11.42 -12.37
CA GLU A 206 36.03 11.94 -13.19
C GLU A 206 37.36 11.23 -12.91
N GLN A 207 37.43 10.34 -11.90
CA GLN A 207 38.63 9.52 -11.66
C GLN A 207 38.65 8.28 -12.58
N PRO A 208 39.76 8.01 -13.30
CA PRO A 208 39.86 6.84 -14.16
C PRO A 208 39.87 5.56 -13.33
N LEU A 209 38.90 4.68 -13.58
CA LEU A 209 38.79 3.38 -12.92
C LEU A 209 40.06 2.54 -13.16
N PRO A 210 40.70 1.98 -12.13
CA PRO A 210 41.86 1.11 -12.29
C PRO A 210 41.42 -0.21 -12.97
N ALA A 211 42.04 -0.54 -14.10
CA ALA A 211 41.72 -1.74 -14.86
C ALA A 211 42.06 -3.02 -14.06
N PRO A 212 41.14 -4.01 -13.99
CA PRO A 212 41.42 -5.27 -13.32
C PRO A 212 42.40 -6.11 -14.16
N LYS A 213 43.56 -6.44 -13.60
CA LYS A 213 44.51 -7.39 -14.20
C LYS A 213 44.00 -8.82 -13.99
N PHE A 214 43.47 -9.43 -15.05
CA PHE A 214 43.18 -10.88 -15.08
C PHE A 214 44.40 -11.64 -15.61
N GLU A 215 45.12 -12.34 -14.74
CA GLU A 215 46.13 -13.33 -15.15
C GLU A 215 45.44 -14.64 -15.57
N ARG A 216 45.31 -14.84 -16.87
CA ARG A 216 44.81 -16.09 -17.46
C ARG A 216 45.96 -17.11 -17.52
N LYS A 217 45.98 -18.08 -16.60
CA LYS A 217 46.87 -19.25 -16.71
C LYS A 217 46.43 -20.15 -17.86
N GLU A 218 47.25 -20.23 -18.89
CA GLU A 218 47.06 -21.12 -20.04
C GLU A 218 47.34 -22.58 -19.65
N LYS A 219 46.44 -23.47 -20.07
CA LYS A 219 46.59 -24.93 -19.99
C LYS A 219 46.88 -25.43 -21.41
N PRO A 220 47.87 -26.32 -21.63
CA PRO A 220 48.33 -26.65 -22.97
C PRO A 220 47.42 -27.67 -23.67
N GLU A 221 47.08 -27.39 -24.92
CA GLU A 221 46.57 -28.38 -25.89
C GLU A 221 47.58 -28.56 -27.04
N PRO A 222 47.68 -29.78 -27.60
CA PRO A 222 48.74 -30.15 -28.53
C PRO A 222 48.49 -29.65 -29.96
N ALA A 223 49.60 -29.39 -30.64
CA ALA A 223 49.68 -28.78 -31.96
C ALA A 223 49.12 -29.65 -33.10
N VAL A 224 48.32 -29.03 -33.98
CA VAL A 224 48.33 -29.35 -35.41
C VAL A 224 48.41 -28.05 -36.21
N LYS A 225 49.45 -27.99 -37.05
CA LYS A 225 49.87 -26.88 -37.90
C LYS A 225 48.93 -26.70 -39.09
N ILE A 226 48.51 -25.47 -39.37
CA ILE A 226 48.29 -24.99 -40.73
C ILE A 226 48.81 -23.54 -40.79
N SER A 227 49.74 -23.30 -41.72
CA SER A 227 50.45 -22.03 -41.95
C SER A 227 49.79 -21.23 -43.12
N PRO A 228 50.19 -19.97 -43.42
CA PRO A 228 49.30 -18.80 -43.39
C PRO A 228 49.36 -17.88 -44.65
N ALA A 229 48.69 -16.72 -44.55
CA ALA A 229 48.79 -15.46 -45.34
C ALA A 229 47.90 -15.38 -46.61
N GLU A 230 47.25 -14.25 -46.92
CA GLU A 230 47.83 -12.91 -47.01
C GLU A 230 46.79 -11.76 -46.88
N LYS A 231 47.24 -10.64 -46.32
CA LYS A 231 46.56 -9.32 -46.15
C LYS A 231 46.94 -8.43 -47.37
N PRO A 232 46.14 -7.45 -47.80
CA PRO A 232 46.36 -6.10 -47.27
C PRO A 232 45.09 -5.23 -47.10
N GLU A 233 45.23 -4.22 -46.24
CA GLU A 233 44.36 -3.05 -45.99
C GLU A 233 44.73 -1.88 -46.96
N PRO A 234 44.24 -0.63 -46.82
CA PRO A 234 42.96 -0.09 -47.34
C PRO A 234 43.16 1.22 -48.15
N VAL A 235 42.16 1.72 -48.89
CA VAL A 235 42.17 3.14 -49.34
C VAL A 235 40.76 3.74 -49.34
N GLU A 236 40.68 4.98 -48.86
CA GLU A 236 39.52 5.81 -48.54
C GLU A 236 38.83 6.51 -49.74
N PHE A 237 37.52 6.76 -49.54
CA PHE A 237 36.62 7.83 -50.03
C PHE A 237 36.92 8.64 -51.32
N SER A 238 35.94 8.74 -52.24
CA SER A 238 35.09 9.94 -52.42
C SER A 238 34.18 9.92 -53.69
N GLU A 239 32.94 10.38 -53.45
CA GLU A 239 32.00 11.15 -54.29
C GLU A 239 31.51 10.72 -55.69
N ALA A 240 30.22 10.36 -55.70
CA ALA A 240 29.11 10.83 -56.54
C ALA A 240 29.22 10.90 -58.08
N ARG A 241 28.29 10.18 -58.75
CA ARG A 241 27.34 10.71 -59.75
C ARG A 241 26.17 9.71 -59.96
N PRO A 242 24.90 10.13 -59.97
CA PRO A 242 23.80 9.27 -60.37
C PRO A 242 23.65 9.28 -61.89
N VAL A 243 23.69 8.12 -62.54
CA VAL A 243 23.22 7.98 -63.92
C VAL A 243 21.87 7.29 -63.88
N PHE A 244 20.81 8.07 -64.14
CA PHE A 244 19.50 7.56 -64.47
C PHE A 244 19.59 6.64 -65.69
N ARG A 245 19.05 5.42 -65.59
CA ARG A 245 18.60 4.63 -66.74
C ARG A 245 17.15 4.22 -66.50
N PRO A 246 16.21 4.54 -67.40
CA PRO A 246 14.87 3.99 -67.34
C PRO A 246 14.88 2.62 -68.01
N ILE A 247 14.51 1.57 -67.28
CA ILE A 247 14.22 0.26 -67.89
C ILE A 247 12.84 -0.19 -67.40
N ILE A 248 11.86 0.17 -68.23
CA ILE A 248 10.73 -0.63 -68.73
C ILE A 248 10.27 -1.78 -67.81
N GLN A 249 9.08 -1.60 -67.24
CA GLN A 249 8.27 -2.64 -66.61
C GLN A 249 7.80 -3.69 -67.64
N PRO A 250 7.80 -4.98 -67.29
CA PRO A 250 6.78 -5.90 -67.75
C PRO A 250 5.65 -5.97 -66.73
N ALA A 251 4.45 -5.61 -67.16
CA ALA A 251 3.22 -5.86 -66.43
C ALA A 251 2.94 -7.37 -66.43
N SER A 252 2.82 -7.94 -65.23
CA SER A 252 2.02 -9.15 -65.00
C SER A 252 1.21 -8.97 -63.73
N GLN A 253 -0.09 -9.13 -63.89
CA GLN A 253 -1.11 -8.95 -62.86
C GLN A 253 -1.18 -10.18 -61.95
N THR A 254 -1.41 -9.90 -60.67
CA THR A 254 -2.15 -10.70 -59.68
C THR A 254 -1.64 -12.09 -59.29
N SER A 255 -1.03 -12.16 -58.11
CA SER A 255 -1.48 -13.12 -57.09
C SER A 255 -1.35 -12.51 -55.68
N THR A 256 -2.38 -12.74 -54.90
CA THR A 256 -2.60 -12.29 -53.53
C THR A 256 -1.54 -12.87 -52.59
N ALA A 257 -0.70 -12.01 -52.02
CA ALA A 257 0.00 -12.31 -50.78
C ALA A 257 -0.26 -11.17 -49.81
N PHE A 258 -1.22 -11.37 -48.92
CA PHE A 258 -1.31 -10.58 -47.70
C PHE A 258 0.04 -10.69 -46.99
N ALA A 259 0.86 -9.66 -47.14
CA ALA A 259 2.06 -9.49 -46.34
C ALA A 259 1.59 -9.39 -44.89
N LYS A 260 1.76 -10.48 -44.13
CA LYS A 260 1.54 -10.46 -42.68
C LYS A 260 2.32 -9.28 -42.13
N PRO A 261 1.70 -8.37 -41.36
CA PRO A 261 2.41 -7.28 -40.73
C PRO A 261 3.55 -7.89 -39.91
N ARG A 262 4.79 -7.47 -40.22
CA ARG A 262 5.95 -7.87 -39.43
C ARG A 262 5.74 -7.26 -38.04
N ILE A 263 5.47 -8.12 -37.06
CA ILE A 263 5.39 -7.72 -35.66
C ILE A 263 6.81 -7.29 -35.29
N GLU A 264 7.02 -5.99 -35.18
CA GLU A 264 8.24 -5.46 -34.61
C GLU A 264 8.28 -5.85 -33.14
N ASP A 265 9.42 -6.40 -32.70
CA ASP A 265 9.62 -6.82 -31.33
C ASP A 265 9.49 -5.59 -30.41
N VAL A 266 8.40 -5.56 -29.63
CA VAL A 266 8.13 -4.48 -28.68
C VAL A 266 9.15 -4.60 -27.54
N LYS A 267 10.22 -3.81 -27.62
CA LYS A 267 11.21 -3.71 -26.55
C LYS A 267 10.57 -3.10 -25.31
N PHE A 268 10.23 -3.94 -24.34
CA PHE A 268 9.74 -3.51 -23.03
C PHE A 268 10.81 -2.64 -22.36
N ARG A 269 10.51 -1.35 -22.18
CA ARG A 269 11.31 -0.46 -21.33
C ARG A 269 10.71 -0.52 -19.93
N PRO A 270 11.40 -1.11 -18.93
CA PRO A 270 10.90 -1.09 -17.57
C PRO A 270 10.80 0.37 -17.12
N LYS A 271 9.58 0.84 -16.88
CA LYS A 271 9.36 2.14 -16.25
C LYS A 271 9.77 2.00 -14.80
N LEU A 272 10.70 2.85 -14.34
CA LEU A 272 11.06 2.92 -12.93
C LEU A 272 9.83 3.46 -12.19
N THR A 273 9.05 2.54 -11.62
CA THR A 273 7.86 2.86 -10.81
C THR A 273 8.26 2.67 -9.35
N GLY A 274 7.78 3.56 -8.49
CA GLY A 274 8.01 3.45 -7.06
C GLY A 274 7.27 2.23 -6.48
N PRO A 275 7.59 1.79 -5.24
CA PRO A 275 6.96 0.61 -4.64
C PRO A 275 5.43 0.65 -4.59
N ILE A 276 4.85 1.84 -4.34
CA ILE A 276 3.40 2.05 -4.31
C ILE A 276 2.80 1.96 -5.73
N GLU A 277 3.45 2.59 -6.71
CA GLU A 277 2.98 2.55 -8.10
C GLU A 277 3.11 1.14 -8.69
N GLU A 278 4.13 0.37 -8.31
CA GLU A 278 4.28 -1.03 -8.71
C GLU A 278 3.12 -1.88 -8.18
N ILE A 279 2.69 -1.67 -6.93
CA ILE A 279 1.49 -2.34 -6.37
C ILE A 279 0.22 -1.92 -7.12
N ARG A 280 0.08 -0.62 -7.45
CA ARG A 280 -1.08 -0.08 -8.16
C ARG A 280 -1.20 -0.62 -9.58
N SER A 281 -0.10 -0.65 -10.33
CA SER A 281 -0.08 -1.04 -11.74
C SER A 281 0.14 -2.53 -11.98
N MET A 282 0.14 -3.35 -10.92
CA MET A 282 0.40 -4.78 -11.04
C MET A 282 -0.72 -5.48 -11.82
N ILE A 283 -0.34 -6.18 -12.88
CA ILE A 283 -1.26 -6.98 -13.70
C ILE A 283 -1.18 -8.47 -13.31
N LEU A 284 -2.16 -9.27 -13.76
CA LEU A 284 -2.20 -10.73 -13.49
C LEU A 284 -0.92 -11.45 -13.92
N ILE A 285 -0.31 -11.03 -15.03
CA ILE A 285 0.92 -11.63 -15.53
C ILE A 285 2.07 -11.37 -14.57
N ASP A 286 2.14 -10.17 -13.99
CA ASP A 286 3.18 -9.81 -13.02
C ASP A 286 3.00 -10.59 -11.72
N PHE A 287 1.76 -10.72 -11.25
CA PHE A 287 1.42 -11.53 -10.08
C PHE A 287 1.89 -12.99 -10.22
N ARG A 288 1.60 -13.61 -11.37
CA ARG A 288 2.04 -14.99 -11.68
C ARG A 288 3.55 -15.13 -11.85
N ARG A 289 4.25 -14.04 -12.21
CA ARG A 289 5.72 -14.01 -12.31
C ARG A 289 6.39 -13.74 -10.97
N LEU A 290 5.70 -13.10 -10.04
CA LEU A 290 6.25 -12.68 -8.76
C LEU A 290 6.73 -13.88 -7.91
N ALA A 291 5.98 -14.98 -7.94
CA ALA A 291 6.36 -16.23 -7.32
C ALA A 291 5.71 -17.44 -8.00
N PRO A 292 6.27 -18.66 -7.84
CA PRO A 292 5.68 -19.88 -8.40
C PRO A 292 4.30 -20.25 -7.84
N SER A 293 3.98 -19.78 -6.63
CA SER A 293 2.71 -20.06 -5.95
C SER A 293 2.01 -18.73 -5.61
N PRO A 294 0.67 -18.63 -5.80
CA PRO A 294 -0.10 -17.44 -5.43
C PRO A 294 0.09 -17.01 -3.97
N ALA A 295 0.17 -17.98 -3.04
CA ALA A 295 0.40 -17.71 -1.63
C ALA A 295 1.74 -16.98 -1.40
N LEU A 296 2.81 -17.44 -2.05
CA LEU A 296 4.13 -16.81 -1.96
C LEU A 296 4.16 -15.43 -2.64
N ALA A 297 3.37 -15.22 -3.70
CA ALA A 297 3.26 -13.93 -4.35
C ALA A 297 2.64 -12.89 -3.39
N ILE A 298 1.60 -13.29 -2.66
CA ILE A 298 0.98 -12.45 -1.63
C ILE A 298 1.90 -12.15 -0.47
N GLU A 299 2.67 -13.13 0.02
CA GLU A 299 3.67 -12.87 1.06
C GLU A 299 4.70 -11.82 0.60
N LYS A 300 5.11 -11.82 -0.68
CA LYS A 300 6.00 -10.78 -1.23
C LYS A 300 5.34 -9.40 -1.32
N ILE A 301 4.06 -9.35 -1.69
CA ILE A 301 3.30 -8.10 -1.74
C ILE A 301 3.13 -7.55 -0.32
N LEU A 302 2.77 -8.41 0.63
CA LEU A 302 2.60 -8.06 2.03
C LEU A 302 3.92 -7.56 2.63
N ALA A 303 5.02 -8.29 2.42
CA ALA A 303 6.35 -7.85 2.86
C ALA A 303 6.75 -6.48 2.28
N LYS A 304 6.34 -6.17 1.03
CA LYS A 304 6.56 -4.84 0.44
C LYS A 304 5.71 -3.76 1.12
N ILE A 305 4.47 -4.06 1.49
CA ILE A 305 3.59 -3.16 2.24
C ILE A 305 4.14 -2.92 3.65
N ASP A 306 4.61 -3.97 4.32
CA ASP A 306 5.21 -3.88 5.65
C ASP A 306 6.51 -3.06 5.63
N LEU A 307 7.35 -3.23 4.60
CA LEU A 307 8.53 -2.38 4.42
C LEU A 307 8.16 -0.91 4.24
N LEU A 308 7.05 -0.62 3.55
CA LEU A 308 6.53 0.74 3.43
C LEU A 308 5.96 1.28 4.74
N GLU A 309 5.43 0.41 5.60
CA GLU A 309 5.03 0.76 6.97
C GLU A 309 6.22 1.18 7.83
N GLU A 310 7.33 0.44 7.74
CA GLU A 310 8.58 0.78 8.45
C GLU A 310 9.08 2.19 8.09
N GLU A 311 8.85 2.64 6.85
CA GLU A 311 9.16 4.01 6.42
C GLU A 311 8.13 5.02 6.94
N SER A 312 6.83 4.72 6.83
CA SER A 312 5.75 5.50 7.43
C SER A 312 4.40 4.78 7.35
N PHE A 313 3.56 4.99 8.35
CA PHE A 313 2.17 4.51 8.31
C PHE A 313 1.35 5.10 7.13
N ALA A 314 1.66 6.34 6.72
CA ALA A 314 1.05 6.96 5.54
C ALA A 314 1.33 6.17 4.25
N LYS A 315 2.58 5.72 4.06
CA LYS A 315 2.96 4.88 2.91
C LYS A 315 2.27 3.52 2.92
N LYS A 316 2.11 2.89 4.08
CA LYS A 316 1.26 1.67 4.22
C LYS A 316 -0.14 1.92 3.71
N THR A 317 -0.78 3.00 4.17
CA THR A 317 -2.15 3.35 3.76
C THR A 317 -2.24 3.60 2.26
N GLN A 318 -1.27 4.30 1.68
CA GLN A 318 -1.17 4.50 0.23
C GLN A 318 -0.98 3.20 -0.53
N ALA A 319 -0.17 2.27 -0.01
CA ALA A 319 0.05 0.96 -0.60
C ALA A 319 -1.21 0.08 -0.55
N ILE A 320 -1.95 0.10 0.57
CA ILE A 320 -3.24 -0.59 0.69
C ILE A 320 -4.26 -0.01 -0.29
N LYS A 321 -4.31 1.31 -0.44
CA LYS A 321 -5.18 1.98 -1.42
C LYS A 321 -4.79 1.59 -2.85
N ALA A 322 -3.50 1.62 -3.17
CA ALA A 322 -2.95 1.18 -4.46
C ALA A 322 -3.31 -0.29 -4.76
N TRP A 323 -3.20 -1.17 -3.78
CA TRP A 323 -3.62 -2.57 -3.91
C TRP A 323 -5.12 -2.69 -4.21
N LYS A 324 -5.97 -1.91 -3.52
CA LYS A 324 -7.42 -1.94 -3.77
C LYS A 324 -7.80 -1.48 -5.18
N GLU A 325 -7.05 -0.53 -5.73
CA GLU A 325 -7.23 0.04 -7.06
C GLU A 325 -6.69 -0.84 -8.20
N ASN A 326 -5.85 -1.83 -7.88
CA ASN A 326 -5.15 -2.60 -8.91
C ASN A 326 -6.07 -3.55 -9.71
N GLU A 327 -5.62 -3.94 -10.90
CA GLU A 327 -6.42 -4.77 -11.81
C GLU A 327 -6.80 -6.12 -11.21
N ILE A 328 -5.93 -6.70 -10.38
CA ILE A 328 -6.10 -8.01 -9.76
C ILE A 328 -7.25 -7.98 -8.75
N ASN A 329 -7.25 -7.01 -7.84
CA ASN A 329 -8.29 -6.85 -6.84
C ASN A 329 -9.61 -6.41 -7.48
N GLN A 330 -9.55 -5.54 -8.50
CA GLN A 330 -10.73 -5.18 -9.27
C GLN A 330 -11.35 -6.40 -9.99
N LEU A 331 -10.53 -7.32 -10.50
CA LEU A 331 -11.02 -8.56 -11.10
C LEU A 331 -11.62 -9.50 -10.04
N TYR A 332 -11.03 -9.60 -8.86
CA TYR A 332 -11.59 -10.32 -7.72
C TYR A 332 -12.99 -9.78 -7.34
N LEU A 333 -13.13 -8.46 -7.20
CA LEU A 333 -14.43 -7.82 -6.92
C LEU A 333 -15.45 -8.08 -8.02
N LYS A 334 -15.04 -8.00 -9.30
CA LYS A 334 -15.91 -8.32 -10.44
C LYS A 334 -16.40 -9.77 -10.43
N LEU A 335 -15.55 -10.73 -10.07
CA LEU A 335 -15.93 -12.14 -9.93
C LEU A 335 -16.93 -12.32 -8.78
N GLY A 336 -16.70 -11.66 -7.64
CA GLY A 336 -17.63 -11.66 -6.51
C GLY A 336 -19.00 -11.10 -6.89
N ASN A 337 -19.03 -9.94 -7.55
CA ASN A 337 -20.27 -9.31 -8.00
C ASN A 337 -21.03 -10.20 -9.00
N GLN A 338 -20.34 -10.81 -9.97
CA GLN A 338 -20.97 -11.72 -10.92
C GLN A 338 -21.52 -12.97 -10.23
N SER A 339 -20.87 -13.46 -9.19
CA SER A 339 -21.33 -14.59 -8.37
C SER A 339 -22.66 -14.29 -7.69
N MET A 340 -22.83 -13.08 -7.18
CA MET A 340 -24.09 -12.62 -6.61
C MET A 340 -25.17 -12.36 -7.66
N GLU A 341 -24.81 -11.80 -8.81
CA GLU A 341 -25.75 -11.48 -9.90
C GLU A 341 -26.31 -12.75 -10.56
N GLU A 342 -25.45 -13.72 -10.87
CA GLU A 342 -25.84 -14.98 -11.51
C GLU A 342 -26.27 -16.07 -10.53
N LYS A 343 -26.11 -15.83 -9.22
CA LYS A 343 -26.36 -16.82 -8.14
C LYS A 343 -25.58 -18.14 -8.34
N LYS A 344 -24.39 -18.05 -8.92
CA LYS A 344 -23.47 -19.16 -9.14
C LYS A 344 -22.28 -19.04 -8.20
N SER A 345 -21.63 -20.15 -7.87
CA SER A 345 -20.41 -20.08 -7.07
C SER A 345 -19.27 -19.43 -7.85
N VAL A 346 -18.35 -18.75 -7.15
CA VAL A 346 -17.17 -18.13 -7.76
C VAL A 346 -16.36 -19.15 -8.57
N SER A 347 -16.25 -20.40 -8.09
CA SER A 347 -15.57 -21.48 -8.81
C SER A 347 -16.21 -21.80 -10.16
N GLN A 348 -17.55 -21.83 -10.25
CA GLN A 348 -18.27 -22.07 -11.50
C GLN A 348 -18.03 -20.94 -12.50
N ILE A 349 -18.09 -19.69 -12.05
CA ILE A 349 -17.83 -18.51 -12.90
C ILE A 349 -16.41 -18.51 -13.44
N ILE A 350 -15.43 -18.90 -12.61
CA ILE A 350 -14.05 -19.05 -13.05
C ILE A 350 -13.96 -20.09 -14.17
N THR A 351 -14.57 -21.27 -13.99
CA THR A 351 -14.57 -22.32 -15.03
C THR A 351 -15.23 -21.86 -16.32
N GLU A 352 -16.37 -21.17 -16.24
CA GLU A 352 -17.07 -20.60 -17.40
C GLU A 352 -16.22 -19.55 -18.12
N ARG A 353 -15.61 -18.61 -17.40
CA ARG A 353 -14.71 -17.59 -17.98
C ARG A 353 -13.45 -18.20 -18.58
N GLN A 354 -12.89 -19.24 -17.96
CA GLN A 354 -11.75 -19.99 -18.50
C GLN A 354 -12.13 -20.70 -19.81
N ALA A 355 -13.30 -21.33 -19.88
CA ALA A 355 -13.82 -21.95 -21.10
C ALA A 355 -14.00 -20.93 -22.24
N LEU A 356 -14.42 -19.72 -21.89
CA LEU A 356 -14.57 -18.58 -22.82
C LEU A 356 -13.24 -17.84 -23.10
N LYS A 357 -12.11 -18.31 -22.57
CA LYS A 357 -10.77 -17.69 -22.69
C LYS A 357 -10.73 -16.21 -22.26
N GLN A 358 -11.58 -15.83 -21.33
CA GLN A 358 -11.57 -14.48 -20.76
C GLN A 358 -10.49 -14.38 -19.68
N PRO A 359 -9.88 -13.19 -19.49
CA PRO A 359 -8.94 -12.97 -18.39
C PRO A 359 -9.65 -13.19 -17.05
N THR A 360 -9.18 -14.17 -16.29
CA THR A 360 -9.78 -14.56 -15.01
C THR A 360 -8.70 -15.06 -14.04
N LEU A 361 -9.03 -14.96 -12.76
CA LEU A 361 -8.27 -15.52 -11.66
C LEU A 361 -8.53 -17.03 -11.57
N THR A 362 -7.54 -17.80 -11.16
CA THR A 362 -7.74 -19.21 -10.76
C THR A 362 -8.32 -19.29 -9.35
N LYS A 363 -8.77 -20.48 -8.95
CA LYS A 363 -9.34 -20.69 -7.61
C LYS A 363 -8.31 -20.38 -6.52
N GLU A 364 -7.08 -20.84 -6.70
CA GLU A 364 -5.97 -20.64 -5.78
C GLU A 364 -5.58 -19.16 -5.70
N GLU A 365 -5.62 -18.44 -6.82
CA GLU A 365 -5.37 -16.99 -6.85
C GLU A 365 -6.45 -16.22 -6.08
N VAL A 366 -7.72 -16.60 -6.22
CA VAL A 366 -8.82 -15.97 -5.46
C VAL A 366 -8.68 -16.22 -3.97
N GLU A 367 -8.44 -17.46 -3.54
CA GLU A 367 -8.24 -17.80 -2.13
C GLU A 367 -7.10 -17.00 -1.50
N ALA A 368 -5.99 -16.90 -2.23
CA ALA A 368 -4.84 -16.16 -1.75
C ALA A 368 -5.16 -14.64 -1.68
N ILE A 369 -5.85 -14.06 -2.66
CA ILE A 369 -6.25 -12.64 -2.63
C ILE A 369 -7.19 -12.35 -1.46
N ILE A 370 -8.09 -13.29 -1.12
CA ILE A 370 -8.95 -13.18 0.06
C ILE A 370 -8.10 -13.09 1.32
N GLU A 371 -7.10 -13.96 1.46
CA GLU A 371 -6.18 -13.96 2.60
C GLU A 371 -5.43 -12.63 2.72
N LEU A 372 -4.88 -12.12 1.61
CA LEU A 372 -4.23 -10.80 1.61
C LEU A 372 -5.20 -9.70 2.05
N ASN A 373 -6.40 -9.67 1.46
CA ASN A 373 -7.40 -8.66 1.78
C ASN A 373 -7.88 -8.72 3.24
N GLN A 374 -7.86 -9.89 3.87
CA GLN A 374 -8.14 -10.02 5.31
C GLN A 374 -7.03 -9.43 6.17
N ARG A 375 -5.77 -9.67 5.79
CA ARG A 375 -4.60 -9.13 6.51
C ARG A 375 -4.43 -7.61 6.33
N LEU A 376 -4.92 -7.05 5.22
CA LEU A 376 -4.91 -5.60 4.94
C LEU A 376 -6.16 -4.86 5.47
N ARG A 377 -7.07 -5.55 6.17
CA ARG A 377 -8.01 -4.86 7.07
C ARG A 377 -7.17 -4.38 8.26
N TYR A 378 -7.50 -3.21 8.81
CA TYR A 378 -6.77 -2.47 9.87
C TYR A 378 -5.81 -1.41 9.35
#